data_AF-A0AB34K1M8-F1
#
_entry.id   AF-A0AB34K1M8-F1
#
_cell.length_a   1.000
_cell.length_b   1.000
_cell.length_c   1.000
_cell.angle_alpha   90.00
_cell.angle_beta   90.00
_cell.angle_gamma   90.00
#
_symmetry.space_group_name_H-M   'P 1'
#
loop_
_entity.id
_entity.type
_entity.pdbx_description
1 polymer ?
#
loop_
_entity_poly.entity_id
_entity_poly.type
_entity_poly.pdbx_seq_one_letter_code
_entity_poly.pdbx_strand_id
1 'polypeptide(L)'
;MHGRTANEEPADEVASLELEVLWVLETESVRVLHRVSTLLDRVASVLVGGNASFQPKRGKSSDEVLTVALAVDGCALRALRVQVNLPSSGTSYTALLGGGKKVSIPIAELQLVRYYVARARTLVARQLTSITASRELVSQLHRILHDASCVLLNRPWPPTTLSINEFAKTLREQLDPAPPATIEISLHTCGNPVQLCASCYHLRRTGPMHHATGERGAHVVSAHHVALPFTETEQSHFNGLAEAATLCRELLMKLDVLAEMRVEDQLNSSIAGSMVLTSLQSTEVENAEIVPQDLVLADNFDLMIPADQEETGAQSPSLMPPREASFFDHAPTSEQSLAVVAEYG
;
A
#
# COMPACT_ATOMS: atom_id res chain seq x y z
N MET A 1 -39.75 55.98 -5.11
CA MET A 1 -38.30 56.16 -4.99
C MET A 1 -37.91 55.81 -3.56
N HIS A 2 -37.49 54.57 -3.31
CA HIS A 2 -36.98 54.15 -2.01
C HIS A 2 -35.47 54.28 -2.07
N GLY A 3 -34.93 55.22 -1.29
CA GLY A 3 -33.49 55.34 -1.10
C GLY A 3 -33.05 54.21 -0.18
N ARG A 4 -32.29 53.25 -0.73
CA ARG A 4 -31.44 52.38 0.08
C ARG A 4 -30.45 53.27 0.82
N THR A 5 -30.41 53.13 2.14
CA THR A 5 -29.44 53.87 2.95
C THR A 5 -28.11 53.15 2.89
N ALA A 6 -26.99 53.88 2.84
CA ALA A 6 -25.63 53.34 2.70
C ALA A 6 -25.18 52.38 3.83
N ASN A 7 -26.04 52.07 4.80
CA ASN A 7 -25.84 51.10 5.86
C ASN A 7 -26.52 49.74 5.60
N GLU A 8 -27.37 49.60 4.57
CA GLU A 8 -28.08 48.34 4.26
C GLU A 8 -27.27 47.38 3.37
N GLU A 9 -26.42 47.90 2.48
CA GLU A 9 -25.54 47.09 1.61
C GLU A 9 -24.60 46.14 2.36
N PRO A 10 -23.89 46.53 3.44
CA PRO A 10 -23.01 45.60 4.13
C PRO A 10 -23.77 44.49 4.90
N ALA A 11 -25.03 44.72 5.28
CA ALA A 11 -25.84 43.71 5.97
C ALA A 11 -26.39 42.65 5.00
N ASP A 12 -26.81 43.07 3.81
CA ASP A 12 -27.24 42.17 2.73
C ASP A 12 -26.07 41.29 2.24
N GLU A 13 -24.86 41.84 2.16
CA GLU A 13 -23.65 41.10 1.77
C GLU A 13 -23.24 40.04 2.81
N VAL A 14 -23.28 40.36 4.10
CA VAL A 14 -22.98 39.41 5.18
C VAL A 14 -24.00 38.28 5.19
N ALA A 15 -25.29 38.57 5.11
CA ALA A 15 -26.33 37.53 5.07
C ALA A 15 -26.19 36.61 3.84
N SER A 16 -25.79 37.16 2.69
CA SER A 16 -25.49 36.35 1.49
C SER A 16 -24.28 35.45 1.69
N LEU A 17 -23.23 35.90 2.38
CA LEU A 17 -22.05 35.10 2.69
C LEU A 17 -22.35 33.99 3.71
N GLU A 18 -23.17 34.27 4.73
CA GLU A 18 -23.61 33.27 5.71
C GLU A 18 -24.39 32.14 5.02
N LEU A 19 -25.28 32.48 4.08
CA LEU A 19 -26.02 31.51 3.27
C LEU A 19 -25.08 30.68 2.39
N GLU A 20 -24.07 31.29 1.77
CA GLU A 20 -23.07 30.58 0.96
C GLU A 20 -22.24 29.60 1.81
N VAL A 21 -21.82 30.01 3.02
CA VAL A 21 -21.10 29.14 3.95
C VAL A 21 -21.94 27.94 4.36
N LEU A 22 -23.20 28.17 4.76
CA LEU A 22 -24.12 27.10 5.11
C LEU A 22 -24.36 26.16 3.93
N TRP A 23 -24.54 26.71 2.72
CA TRP A 23 -24.70 25.91 1.52
C TRP A 23 -23.48 25.03 1.23
N VAL A 24 -22.26 25.58 1.37
CA VAL A 24 -21.02 24.80 1.17
C VAL A 24 -20.88 23.70 2.23
N LEU A 25 -21.15 23.98 3.50
CA LEU A 25 -21.00 23.00 4.59
C LEU A 25 -22.07 21.90 4.52
N GLU A 26 -23.33 22.26 4.32
CA GLU A 26 -24.47 21.34 4.42
C GLU A 26 -24.76 20.60 3.10
N THR A 27 -24.44 21.21 1.95
CA THR A 27 -24.79 20.65 0.64
C THR A 27 -23.55 20.16 -0.11
N GLU A 28 -22.64 21.07 -0.43
CA GLU A 28 -21.51 20.75 -1.32
C GLU A 28 -20.52 19.79 -0.66
N SER A 29 -20.15 20.05 0.59
CA SER A 29 -19.20 19.21 1.33
C SER A 29 -19.77 17.81 1.57
N VAL A 30 -21.05 17.71 1.93
CA VAL A 30 -21.75 16.43 2.09
C VAL A 30 -21.78 15.65 0.78
N ARG A 31 -22.10 16.30 -0.34
CA ARG A 31 -22.11 15.69 -1.68
C ARG A 31 -20.73 15.16 -2.07
N VAL A 32 -19.67 15.95 -1.84
CA VAL A 32 -18.28 15.56 -2.13
C VAL A 32 -17.85 14.39 -1.25
N LEU A 33 -18.07 14.47 0.07
CA LEU A 33 -17.72 13.40 1.00
C LEU A 33 -18.47 12.10 0.70
N HIS A 34 -19.75 12.17 0.34
CA HIS A 34 -20.52 11.00 -0.09
C HIS A 34 -19.91 10.36 -1.36
N ARG A 35 -19.51 11.18 -2.33
CA ARG A 35 -18.84 10.69 -3.55
C ARG A 35 -17.49 10.05 -3.21
N VAL A 36 -16.69 10.67 -2.35
CA VAL A 36 -15.42 10.12 -1.87
C VAL A 36 -15.64 8.79 -1.16
N SER A 37 -16.64 8.69 -0.27
CA SER A 37 -17.02 7.42 0.39
C SER A 37 -17.30 6.33 -0.64
N THR A 38 -18.11 6.64 -1.65
CA THR A 38 -18.47 5.68 -2.71
C THR A 38 -17.24 5.18 -3.47
N LEU A 39 -16.28 6.07 -3.77
CA LEU A 39 -15.02 5.70 -4.42
C LEU A 39 -14.16 4.82 -3.52
N LEU A 40 -14.04 5.18 -2.23
CA LEU A 40 -13.31 4.42 -1.22
C LEU A 40 -13.90 3.02 -1.02
N ASP A 41 -15.22 2.87 -1.02
CA ASP A 41 -15.89 1.58 -0.88
C ASP A 41 -15.60 0.66 -2.09
N ARG A 42 -15.54 1.22 -3.30
CA ARG A 42 -15.13 0.47 -4.50
C ARG A 42 -13.69 -0.02 -4.40
N VAL A 43 -12.77 0.84 -3.97
CA VAL A 43 -11.36 0.45 -3.74
C VAL A 43 -11.27 -0.62 -2.66
N ALA A 44 -11.97 -0.45 -1.54
CA ALA A 44 -12.00 -1.41 -0.44
C ALA A 44 -12.51 -2.79 -0.89
N SER A 45 -13.51 -2.83 -1.77
CA SER A 45 -14.04 -4.10 -2.31
C SER A 45 -12.97 -4.91 -3.06
N VAL A 46 -12.09 -4.25 -3.83
CA VAL A 46 -10.96 -4.89 -4.52
C VAL A 46 -9.93 -5.39 -3.52
N LEU A 47 -9.61 -4.60 -2.48
CA LEU A 47 -8.59 -4.92 -1.49
C LEU A 47 -9.00 -6.03 -0.50
N VAL A 48 -10.31 -6.28 -0.32
CA VAL A 48 -10.82 -7.30 0.63
C VAL A 48 -11.22 -8.60 -0.06
N GLY A 49 -11.70 -8.56 -1.31
CA GLY A 49 -12.22 -9.75 -1.99
C GLY A 49 -11.94 -9.82 -3.49
N GLY A 50 -11.04 -8.96 -4.00
CA GLY A 50 -10.61 -9.02 -5.39
C GLY A 50 -9.77 -10.27 -5.65
N ASN A 51 -10.27 -11.15 -6.51
CA ASN A 51 -9.53 -12.33 -6.97
C ASN A 51 -8.94 -12.03 -8.35
N ALA A 52 -7.68 -11.65 -8.40
CA ALA A 52 -6.96 -11.38 -9.64
C ALA A 52 -6.08 -12.59 -9.99
N SER A 53 -6.30 -13.18 -11.17
CA SER A 53 -5.41 -14.23 -11.71
C SER A 53 -4.72 -13.72 -12.97
N PHE A 54 -3.40 -13.82 -12.98
CA PHE A 54 -2.57 -13.40 -14.09
C PHE A 54 -1.90 -14.64 -14.67
N GLN A 55 -2.16 -14.88 -15.95
CA GLN A 55 -1.58 -15.98 -16.69
C GLN A 55 -0.71 -15.43 -17.82
N PRO A 56 0.43 -16.07 -18.12
CA PRO A 56 1.23 -15.71 -19.27
C PRO A 56 0.40 -15.94 -20.54
N LYS A 57 0.46 -14.99 -21.49
CA LYS A 57 -0.21 -15.16 -22.79
C LYS A 57 0.41 -16.36 -23.50
N ARG A 58 -0.41 -17.37 -23.85
CA ARG A 58 0.03 -18.53 -24.64
C ARG A 58 0.62 -18.03 -25.96
N GLY A 59 1.86 -18.42 -26.29
CA GLY A 59 2.51 -18.07 -27.55
C GLY A 59 3.61 -17.01 -27.48
N LYS A 60 3.99 -16.55 -26.29
CA LYS A 60 5.22 -15.77 -26.09
C LYS A 60 6.46 -16.64 -26.36
N SER A 61 7.49 -16.05 -26.96
CA SER A 61 8.66 -16.77 -27.49
C SER A 61 9.39 -17.58 -26.41
N SER A 62 10.09 -18.65 -26.81
CA SER A 62 10.99 -19.43 -25.95
C SER A 62 12.12 -18.60 -25.32
N ASP A 63 12.24 -17.32 -25.68
CA ASP A 63 13.31 -16.42 -25.28
C ASP A 63 12.91 -15.49 -24.12
N GLU A 64 11.69 -15.62 -23.58
CA GLU A 64 11.31 -14.85 -22.39
C GLU A 64 12.13 -15.28 -21.17
N VAL A 65 12.91 -14.34 -20.64
CA VAL A 65 13.81 -14.57 -19.49
C VAL A 65 13.02 -14.78 -18.19
N LEU A 66 11.85 -14.17 -18.06
CA LEU A 66 10.98 -14.28 -16.89
C LEU A 66 9.54 -14.51 -17.34
N THR A 67 8.96 -15.62 -16.93
CA THR A 67 7.55 -15.94 -17.11
C THR A 67 6.92 -16.13 -15.74
N VAL A 68 5.79 -15.46 -15.50
CA VAL A 68 5.09 -15.49 -14.21
C VAL A 68 3.61 -15.77 -14.44
N ALA A 69 3.07 -16.69 -13.63
CA ALA A 69 1.64 -16.84 -13.43
C ALA A 69 1.35 -16.66 -11.94
N LEU A 70 0.39 -15.84 -11.57
CA LEU A 70 0.10 -15.59 -10.15
C LEU A 70 -1.38 -15.40 -9.89
N ALA A 71 -1.77 -15.60 -8.63
CA ALA A 71 -3.10 -15.28 -8.13
C ALA A 71 -2.99 -14.42 -6.86
N VAL A 72 -3.70 -13.31 -6.85
CA VAL A 72 -3.85 -12.40 -5.71
C VAL A 72 -5.29 -12.47 -5.23
N ASP A 73 -5.47 -12.51 -3.91
CA ASP A 73 -6.75 -12.45 -3.22
C ASP A 73 -6.70 -11.27 -2.24
N GLY A 74 -7.39 -10.19 -2.60
CA GLY A 74 -7.34 -8.90 -1.92
C GLY A 74 -5.92 -8.33 -1.90
N CYS A 75 -5.31 -8.30 -0.72
CA CYS A 75 -3.96 -7.79 -0.51
C CYS A 75 -2.88 -8.90 -0.37
N ALA A 76 -3.18 -10.15 -0.72
CA ALA A 76 -2.27 -11.27 -0.51
C ALA A 76 -2.03 -12.11 -1.77
N LEU A 77 -0.77 -12.48 -1.99
CA LEU A 77 -0.35 -13.46 -2.98
C LEU A 77 -0.71 -14.87 -2.50
N ARG A 78 -1.59 -15.55 -3.25
CA ARG A 78 -2.08 -16.91 -2.93
C ARG A 78 -1.45 -18.01 -3.77
N ALA A 79 -1.05 -17.67 -5.00
CA ALA A 79 -0.36 -18.59 -5.88
C ALA A 79 0.66 -17.82 -6.70
N LEU A 80 1.81 -18.43 -6.91
CA LEU A 80 2.85 -17.93 -7.79
C LEU A 80 3.53 -19.11 -8.46
N ARG A 81 3.66 -19.05 -9.78
CA ARG A 81 4.51 -19.88 -10.59
C ARG A 81 5.48 -18.96 -11.32
N VAL A 82 6.76 -19.16 -11.09
CA VAL A 82 7.82 -18.39 -11.74
C VAL A 82 8.67 -19.37 -12.54
N GLN A 83 8.97 -18.97 -13.77
CA GLN A 83 9.98 -19.60 -14.60
C GLN A 83 10.98 -18.53 -15.02
N VAL A 84 12.25 -18.77 -14.74
CA VAL A 84 13.38 -17.91 -15.11
C VAL A 84 14.28 -18.70 -16.04
N ASN A 85 14.52 -18.18 -17.24
CA ASN A 85 15.42 -18.76 -18.22
C ASN A 85 16.54 -17.74 -18.49
N LEU A 86 17.71 -17.90 -17.86
CA LEU A 86 18.87 -17.02 -18.09
C LEU A 86 19.78 -17.62 -19.16
N PRO A 87 19.69 -17.17 -20.44
CA PRO A 87 20.42 -17.79 -21.56
C PRO A 87 21.94 -17.65 -21.42
N SER A 88 22.43 -16.56 -20.83
CA SER A 88 23.86 -16.28 -20.68
C SER A 88 24.55 -17.15 -19.62
N SER A 89 23.79 -17.71 -18.66
CA SER A 89 24.33 -18.59 -17.60
C SER A 89 23.89 -20.04 -17.76
N GLY A 90 23.09 -20.35 -18.78
CA GLY A 90 22.47 -21.67 -18.96
C GLY A 90 21.56 -22.09 -17.79
N THR A 91 21.15 -21.14 -16.94
CA THR A 91 20.40 -21.42 -15.72
C THR A 91 18.91 -21.32 -16.00
N SER A 92 18.22 -22.46 -15.96
CA SER A 92 16.76 -22.51 -15.90
C SER A 92 16.32 -22.75 -14.46
N TYR A 93 15.43 -21.92 -13.95
CA TYR A 93 14.83 -22.06 -12.63
C TYR A 93 13.32 -22.01 -12.77
N THR A 94 12.63 -22.92 -12.08
CA THR A 94 11.17 -22.91 -12.00
C THR A 94 10.78 -23.20 -10.57
N ALA A 95 9.82 -22.45 -10.04
CA ALA A 95 9.31 -22.65 -8.70
C ALA A 95 7.83 -22.32 -8.59
N LEU A 96 7.24 -22.92 -7.56
CA LEU A 96 5.85 -22.72 -7.16
C LEU A 96 5.81 -22.19 -5.73
N LEU A 97 4.84 -21.33 -5.45
CA LEU A 97 4.56 -20.91 -4.08
C LEU A 97 4.10 -22.10 -3.24
N GLY A 98 4.74 -22.28 -2.08
CA GLY A 98 4.42 -23.28 -1.08
C GLY A 98 4.60 -24.74 -1.52
N GLY A 99 5.21 -25.01 -2.68
CA GLY A 99 5.34 -26.37 -3.22
C GLY A 99 3.99 -27.09 -3.39
N GLY A 100 2.92 -26.34 -3.66
CA GLY A 100 1.54 -26.87 -3.73
C GLY A 100 0.75 -26.81 -2.43
N LYS A 101 1.34 -26.31 -1.33
CA LYS A 101 0.60 -25.97 -0.10
C LYS A 101 -0.11 -24.63 -0.25
N LYS A 102 -1.20 -24.44 0.49
CA LYS A 102 -1.88 -23.15 0.60
C LYS A 102 -1.03 -22.20 1.43
N VAL A 103 -0.31 -21.31 0.76
CA VAL A 103 0.49 -20.23 1.37
C VAL A 103 -0.12 -18.89 0.98
N SER A 104 -0.01 -17.91 1.87
CA SER A 104 -0.52 -16.57 1.67
C SER A 104 0.55 -15.57 2.09
N ILE A 105 1.05 -14.79 1.15
CA ILE A 105 2.06 -13.75 1.44
C ILE A 105 1.41 -12.38 1.26
N PRO A 106 1.34 -11.53 2.30
CA PRO A 106 0.81 -10.19 2.16
C PRO A 106 1.69 -9.35 1.22
N ILE A 107 1.05 -8.61 0.31
CA ILE A 107 1.72 -7.63 -0.55
C ILE A 107 1.70 -6.30 0.19
N ALA A 108 2.87 -5.83 0.62
CA ALA A 108 3.00 -4.72 1.56
C ALA A 108 2.33 -3.44 1.04
N GLU A 109 2.51 -3.12 -0.25
CA GLU A 109 1.92 -1.94 -0.88
C GLU A 109 0.39 -1.99 -0.87
N LEU A 110 -0.20 -3.15 -1.16
CA LEU A 110 -1.65 -3.33 -1.13
C LEU A 110 -2.21 -3.28 0.29
N GLN A 111 -1.48 -3.82 1.28
CA GLN A 111 -1.86 -3.70 2.70
C GLN A 111 -1.80 -2.25 3.18
N LEU A 112 -0.77 -1.51 2.78
CA LEU A 112 -0.61 -0.10 3.12
C LEU A 112 -1.72 0.75 2.51
N VAL A 113 -2.10 0.50 1.24
CA VAL A 113 -3.25 1.15 0.61
C VAL A 113 -4.55 0.78 1.33
N ARG A 114 -4.73 -0.47 1.73
CA ARG A 114 -5.89 -0.90 2.52
C ARG A 114 -5.98 -0.13 3.84
N TYR A 115 -4.85 0.07 4.53
CA TYR A 115 -4.78 0.88 5.73
C TYR A 115 -5.20 2.34 5.47
N TYR A 116 -4.64 2.98 4.43
CA TYR A 116 -5.01 4.35 4.07
C TYR A 116 -6.49 4.49 3.70
N VAL A 117 -7.04 3.53 2.94
CA VAL A 117 -8.46 3.49 2.57
C VAL A 117 -9.34 3.35 3.82
N ALA A 118 -8.99 2.45 4.75
CA ALA A 118 -9.72 2.31 6.01
C ALA A 118 -9.69 3.61 6.83
N ARG A 119 -8.52 4.24 6.95
CA ARG A 119 -8.37 5.53 7.64
C ARG A 119 -9.12 6.68 6.96
N ALA A 120 -9.13 6.72 5.63
CA ALA A 120 -9.90 7.71 4.89
C ALA A 120 -11.41 7.55 5.13
N ARG A 121 -11.92 6.30 5.16
CA ARG A 121 -13.33 6.01 5.44
C ARG A 121 -13.75 6.45 6.84
N THR A 122 -12.89 6.27 7.85
CA THR A 122 -13.20 6.76 9.22
C THR A 122 -13.22 8.28 9.32
N LEU A 123 -12.42 8.99 8.51
CA LEU A 123 -12.47 10.45 8.43
C LEU A 123 -13.73 10.95 7.73
N VAL A 124 -14.13 10.32 6.63
CA VAL A 124 -15.34 10.70 5.86
C VAL A 124 -16.62 10.56 6.70
N ALA A 125 -16.66 9.66 7.67
CA ALA A 125 -17.79 9.48 8.57
C ALA A 125 -17.96 10.60 9.60
N ARG A 126 -17.00 11.53 9.73
CA ARG A 126 -17.08 12.62 10.71
C ARG A 126 -17.96 13.77 10.19
N GLN A 127 -18.69 14.39 11.12
CA GLN A 127 -19.54 15.54 10.82
C GLN A 127 -18.70 16.80 10.62
N LEU A 128 -19.15 17.64 9.69
CA LEU A 128 -18.56 18.94 9.39
C LEU A 128 -19.32 20.02 10.16
N THR A 129 -18.68 20.62 11.17
CA THR A 129 -19.35 21.58 12.09
C THR A 129 -18.95 23.03 11.86
N SER A 130 -17.82 23.31 11.21
CA SER A 130 -17.33 24.65 10.88
C SER A 130 -16.43 24.65 9.65
N ILE A 131 -16.09 25.82 9.09
CA ILE A 131 -15.17 25.93 7.96
C ILE A 131 -13.78 25.44 8.38
N THR A 132 -13.28 25.90 9.52
CA THR A 132 -11.95 25.48 10.03
C THR A 132 -11.88 23.97 10.25
N ALA A 133 -12.89 23.36 10.89
CA ALA A 133 -12.93 21.92 11.11
C ALA A 133 -13.02 21.14 9.78
N SER A 134 -13.83 21.64 8.84
CA SER A 134 -13.99 21.03 7.52
C SER A 134 -12.72 21.09 6.70
N ARG A 135 -12.03 22.22 6.73
CA ARG A 135 -10.75 22.43 6.05
C ARG A 135 -9.69 21.46 6.56
N GLU A 136 -9.56 21.33 7.87
CA GLU A 136 -8.60 20.39 8.47
C GLU A 136 -8.92 18.94 8.09
N LEU A 137 -10.18 18.53 8.18
CA LEU A 137 -10.62 17.19 7.78
C LEU A 137 -10.34 16.92 6.30
N VAL A 138 -10.73 17.82 5.41
CA VAL A 138 -10.57 17.67 3.96
C VAL A 138 -9.09 17.69 3.57
N SER A 139 -8.27 18.50 4.24
CA SER A 139 -6.81 18.53 4.08
C SER A 139 -6.17 17.19 4.48
N GLN A 140 -6.56 16.64 5.64
CA GLN A 140 -6.10 15.31 6.08
C GLN A 140 -6.53 14.22 5.10
N LEU A 141 -7.78 14.25 4.65
CA LEU A 141 -8.32 13.29 3.70
C LEU A 141 -7.59 13.35 2.35
N HIS A 142 -7.35 14.55 1.81
CA HIS A 142 -6.57 14.75 0.59
C HIS A 142 -5.15 14.17 0.72
N ARG A 143 -4.45 14.42 1.84
CA ARG A 143 -3.11 13.86 2.07
C ARG A 143 -3.12 12.34 2.08
N ILE A 144 -4.02 11.72 2.83
CA ILE A 144 -4.12 10.24 2.90
C ILE A 144 -4.42 9.62 1.53
N LEU A 145 -5.35 10.20 0.77
CA LEU A 145 -5.71 9.72 -0.57
C LEU A 145 -4.57 9.90 -1.57
N HIS A 146 -3.85 11.02 -1.46
CA HIS A 146 -2.66 11.29 -2.26
C HIS A 146 -1.56 10.27 -1.95
N ASP A 147 -1.27 10.03 -0.67
CA ASP A 147 -0.26 9.06 -0.24
C ASP A 147 -0.61 7.65 -0.69
N ALA A 148 -1.89 7.23 -0.56
CA ALA A 148 -2.38 5.96 -1.08
C ALA A 148 -2.18 5.83 -2.59
N SER A 149 -2.44 6.91 -3.34
CA SER A 149 -2.21 6.95 -4.79
C SER A 149 -0.72 6.85 -5.11
N CYS A 150 0.14 7.55 -4.37
CA CYS A 150 1.59 7.47 -4.52
C CYS A 150 2.14 6.06 -4.27
N VAL A 151 1.64 5.33 -3.27
CA VAL A 151 2.04 3.94 -3.00
C VAL A 151 1.76 3.03 -4.21
N LEU A 152 0.65 3.24 -4.91
CA LEU A 152 0.31 2.46 -6.11
C LEU A 152 1.10 2.89 -7.35
N LEU A 153 1.48 4.17 -7.45
CA LEU A 153 2.02 4.79 -8.66
C LEU A 153 3.57 4.88 -8.68
N ASN A 154 4.23 5.09 -7.54
CA ASN A 154 5.68 5.24 -7.46
C ASN A 154 6.35 3.86 -7.40
N ARG A 155 7.07 3.43 -8.45
CA ARG A 155 8.49 3.74 -8.78
C ARG A 155 9.43 3.52 -7.57
N PRO A 156 10.34 2.53 -7.61
CA PRO A 156 11.24 2.24 -6.50
C PRO A 156 12.15 3.45 -6.25
N TRP A 157 11.92 4.20 -5.18
CA TRP A 157 12.81 5.29 -4.76
C TRP A 157 12.75 5.55 -3.26
N PRO A 158 13.88 5.35 -2.56
CA PRO A 158 14.42 4.00 -2.41
C PRO A 158 13.37 3.15 -1.68
N PRO A 159 13.44 1.81 -1.75
CA PRO A 159 12.79 1.03 -0.71
C PRO A 159 13.25 1.63 0.62
N THR A 160 12.35 1.86 1.56
CA THR A 160 12.74 1.57 2.94
C THR A 160 13.28 0.14 2.84
N THR A 161 14.61 0.02 2.84
CA THR A 161 15.39 -1.16 2.45
C THR A 161 15.11 -2.36 3.35
N LEU A 162 14.17 -2.24 4.29
CA LEU A 162 13.73 -3.26 5.19
C LEU A 162 12.49 -4.01 4.65
N SER A 163 11.43 -3.32 4.18
CA SER A 163 10.16 -3.98 3.84
C SER A 163 10.17 -4.74 2.50
N ILE A 164 10.82 -4.18 1.47
CA ILE A 164 10.98 -4.87 0.17
C ILE A 164 11.93 -6.07 0.31
N ASN A 165 12.95 -5.95 1.17
CA ASN A 165 13.84 -7.07 1.51
C ASN A 165 13.11 -8.14 2.34
N GLU A 166 12.19 -7.77 3.22
CA GLU A 166 11.37 -8.71 4.00
C GLU A 166 10.40 -9.49 3.11
N PHE A 167 9.74 -8.83 2.14
CA PHE A 167 8.88 -9.54 1.19
C PHE A 167 9.70 -10.49 0.31
N ALA A 168 10.80 -10.02 -0.28
CA ALA A 168 11.67 -10.85 -1.13
C ALA A 168 12.25 -12.05 -0.35
N LYS A 169 12.63 -11.84 0.91
CA LYS A 169 13.08 -12.90 1.82
C LYS A 169 11.96 -13.90 2.12
N THR A 170 10.79 -13.42 2.51
CA THR A 170 9.62 -14.28 2.78
C THR A 170 9.25 -15.08 1.53
N LEU A 171 9.22 -14.42 0.37
CA LEU A 171 8.93 -15.08 -0.90
C LEU A 171 9.95 -16.17 -1.23
N ARG A 172 11.25 -15.88 -1.01
CA ARG A 172 12.33 -16.86 -1.21
C ARG A 172 12.18 -18.09 -0.31
N GLU A 173 11.78 -17.92 0.95
CA GLU A 173 11.55 -19.02 1.89
C GLU A 173 10.31 -19.85 1.55
N GLN A 174 9.33 -19.25 0.87
CA GLN A 174 8.07 -19.89 0.49
C GLN A 174 8.06 -20.46 -0.93
N LEU A 175 9.08 -20.18 -1.76
CA LEU A 175 9.19 -20.77 -3.09
C LEU A 175 9.80 -22.18 -3.02
N ASP A 176 9.22 -23.10 -3.78
CA ASP A 176 9.70 -24.48 -3.89
C ASP A 176 9.89 -24.89 -5.37
N PRO A 177 11.11 -25.26 -5.79
CA PRO A 177 12.36 -25.15 -5.02
C PRO A 177 12.71 -23.69 -4.69
N ALA A 178 13.48 -23.48 -3.61
CA ALA A 178 13.96 -22.14 -3.26
C ALA A 178 14.87 -21.58 -4.37
N PRO A 179 14.83 -20.26 -4.64
CA PRO A 179 15.62 -19.66 -5.70
C PRO A 179 17.12 -19.81 -5.43
N PRO A 180 17.98 -19.99 -6.45
CA PRO A 180 19.43 -19.93 -6.30
C PRO A 180 19.87 -18.62 -5.62
N ALA A 181 21.03 -18.62 -4.95
CA ALA A 181 21.55 -17.41 -4.29
C ALA A 181 21.91 -16.27 -5.28
N THR A 182 21.96 -16.58 -6.57
CA THR A 182 22.18 -15.65 -7.67
C THR A 182 20.87 -15.10 -8.25
N ILE A 183 19.70 -15.54 -7.76
CA ILE A 183 18.41 -15.08 -8.25
C ILE A 183 17.62 -14.51 -7.08
N GLU A 184 17.12 -13.30 -7.27
CA GLU A 184 16.17 -12.65 -6.37
C GLU A 184 14.90 -12.31 -7.15
N ILE A 185 13.75 -12.66 -6.58
CA ILE A 185 12.44 -12.41 -7.17
C ILE A 185 11.71 -11.45 -6.23
N SER A 186 11.15 -10.39 -6.79
CA SER A 186 10.31 -9.45 -6.04
C SER A 186 9.00 -9.19 -6.78
N LEU A 187 8.01 -8.73 -6.00
CA LEU A 187 6.69 -8.35 -6.48
C LEU A 187 6.36 -6.98 -5.88
N HIS A 188 5.89 -6.04 -6.69
CA HIS A 188 5.56 -4.69 -6.24
C HIS A 188 4.50 -4.08 -7.16
N THR A 189 3.80 -3.04 -6.72
CA THR A 189 2.87 -2.27 -7.58
C THR A 189 3.61 -1.17 -8.34
N CYS A 190 3.22 -0.89 -9.59
CA CYS A 190 3.76 0.24 -10.33
C CYS A 190 2.86 0.70 -11.48
N GLY A 191 3.15 1.91 -11.98
CA GLY A 191 2.61 2.42 -13.24
C GLY A 191 1.31 3.21 -13.11
N ASN A 192 0.92 3.84 -14.22
CA ASN A 192 -0.39 4.45 -14.44
C ASN A 192 -0.87 4.02 -15.85
N PRO A 193 -1.82 3.09 -15.98
CA PRO A 193 -2.65 2.49 -14.94
C PRO A 193 -1.86 1.63 -13.95
N VAL A 194 -2.41 1.42 -12.75
CA VAL A 194 -1.80 0.59 -11.69
C VAL A 194 -1.67 -0.86 -12.18
N GLN A 195 -0.50 -1.46 -11.97
CA GLN A 195 -0.19 -2.83 -12.36
C GLN A 195 0.62 -3.51 -11.26
N LEU A 196 0.58 -4.84 -11.23
CA LEU A 196 1.48 -5.63 -10.41
C LEU A 196 2.71 -6.00 -11.24
N CYS A 197 3.91 -5.75 -10.73
CA CYS A 197 5.16 -6.00 -11.42
C CYS A 197 5.94 -7.10 -10.70
N ALA A 198 6.26 -8.16 -11.44
CA ALA A 198 7.18 -9.18 -10.99
C ALA A 198 8.58 -8.87 -11.57
N SER A 199 9.58 -8.79 -10.69
CA SER A 199 10.97 -8.58 -11.06
C SER A 199 11.79 -9.81 -10.76
N CYS A 200 12.75 -10.11 -11.63
CA CYS A 200 13.82 -11.06 -11.37
C CYS A 200 15.16 -10.34 -11.51
N TYR A 201 15.98 -10.39 -10.47
CA TYR A 201 17.33 -9.85 -10.44
C TYR A 201 18.34 -11.00 -10.45
N HIS A 202 19.25 -10.97 -11.41
CA HIS A 202 20.40 -11.86 -11.43
C HIS A 202 21.55 -11.20 -10.66
N LEU A 203 21.92 -11.78 -9.53
CA LEU A 203 22.94 -11.29 -8.63
C LEU A 203 24.27 -12.02 -8.86
N ARG A 204 25.37 -11.26 -8.90
CA ARG A 204 26.73 -11.79 -8.85
C ARG A 204 27.39 -11.33 -7.56
N ARG A 205 27.91 -12.29 -6.80
CA ARG A 205 28.81 -12.00 -5.67
C ARG A 205 30.11 -11.43 -6.23
N THR A 206 30.48 -10.23 -5.82
CA THR A 206 31.85 -9.74 -5.98
C THR A 206 32.76 -10.47 -4.99
N GLY A 207 34.05 -10.59 -5.32
CA GLY A 207 35.05 -11.43 -4.66
C GLY A 207 35.39 -11.03 -3.22
N PRO A 208 36.56 -11.47 -2.68
CA PRO A 208 36.84 -11.45 -1.25
C PRO A 208 36.85 -10.03 -0.67
N MET A 209 36.41 -9.92 0.59
CA MET A 209 36.26 -8.69 1.39
C MET A 209 37.34 -7.64 1.08
N HIS A 210 36.94 -6.47 0.58
CA HIS A 210 37.73 -5.28 0.85
C HIS A 210 37.53 -4.93 2.33
N HIS A 211 38.60 -5.11 3.12
CA HIS A 211 38.68 -4.92 4.57
C HIS A 211 38.29 -3.51 5.08
N ALA A 212 37.84 -2.60 4.22
CA ALA A 212 37.55 -1.22 4.57
C ALA A 212 36.08 -0.94 4.96
N THR A 213 35.11 -1.77 4.55
CA THR A 213 33.67 -1.45 4.78
C THR A 213 32.79 -2.62 5.26
N GLY A 214 33.31 -3.85 5.36
CA GLY A 214 32.57 -4.99 5.95
C GLY A 214 31.35 -5.50 5.16
N GLU A 215 30.86 -4.78 4.16
CA GLU A 215 29.69 -5.17 3.38
C GLU A 215 30.08 -6.03 2.17
N ARG A 216 29.56 -7.27 2.15
CA ARG A 216 29.55 -8.10 0.93
C ARG A 216 28.45 -7.56 0.01
N GLY A 217 28.82 -6.71 -0.95
CA GLY A 217 27.88 -6.23 -1.96
C GLY A 217 27.55 -7.30 -3.01
N ALA A 218 26.32 -7.79 -3.06
CA ALA A 218 25.83 -8.47 -4.26
C ALA A 218 25.51 -7.39 -5.31
N HIS A 219 26.02 -7.53 -6.53
CA HIS A 219 25.70 -6.60 -7.62
C HIS A 219 24.67 -7.23 -8.56
N VAL A 220 23.69 -6.42 -8.97
CA VAL A 220 22.71 -6.81 -9.99
C VAL A 220 23.39 -6.81 -11.36
N VAL A 221 23.47 -7.99 -11.99
CA VAL A 221 24.01 -8.21 -13.34
C VAL A 221 22.96 -7.94 -14.40
N SER A 222 21.72 -8.37 -14.16
CA SER A 222 20.58 -8.10 -15.02
C SER A 222 19.30 -8.05 -14.20
N ALA A 223 18.32 -7.29 -14.69
CA ALA A 223 16.99 -7.17 -14.12
C ALA A 223 15.96 -7.39 -15.24
N HIS A 224 14.97 -8.23 -14.96
CA HIS A 224 13.88 -8.55 -15.89
C HIS A 224 12.55 -8.29 -15.20
N HIS A 225 11.67 -7.55 -15.85
CA HIS A 225 10.39 -7.09 -15.28
C HIS A 225 9.23 -7.57 -16.14
N VAL A 226 8.19 -8.06 -15.49
CA VAL A 226 6.92 -8.41 -16.13
C VAL A 226 5.81 -7.62 -15.46
N ALA A 227 5.19 -6.74 -16.23
CA ALA A 227 4.01 -6.00 -15.82
C ALA A 227 2.75 -6.87 -16.02
N LEU A 228 1.94 -6.97 -14.98
CA LEU A 228 0.74 -7.79 -14.89
C LEU A 228 -0.44 -6.84 -14.64
N PRO A 229 -1.16 -6.43 -15.71
CA PRO A 229 -2.20 -5.42 -15.59
C PRO A 229 -3.44 -6.00 -14.91
N PHE A 230 -3.97 -5.28 -13.92
CA PHE A 230 -5.28 -5.57 -13.34
C PHE A 230 -6.39 -5.50 -14.41
N THR A 231 -7.57 -6.04 -14.12
CA THR A 231 -8.74 -5.93 -15.00
C THR A 231 -9.18 -4.46 -15.14
N GLU A 232 -9.90 -4.12 -16.20
CA GLU A 232 -10.39 -2.75 -16.43
C GLU A 232 -11.24 -2.26 -15.24
N THR A 233 -12.03 -3.13 -14.62
CA THR A 233 -12.83 -2.82 -13.44
C THR A 233 -11.96 -2.50 -12.22
N GLU A 234 -10.96 -3.32 -11.93
CA GLU A 234 -10.03 -3.09 -10.83
C GLU A 234 -9.19 -1.82 -11.04
N GLN A 235 -8.73 -1.58 -12.27
CA GLN A 235 -8.04 -0.34 -12.63
C GLN A 235 -8.93 0.89 -12.44
N SER A 236 -10.20 0.81 -12.86
CA SER A 236 -11.18 1.88 -12.64
C SER A 236 -11.39 2.14 -11.15
N HIS A 237 -11.40 1.11 -10.31
CA HIS A 237 -11.50 1.27 -8.86
C HIS A 237 -10.26 1.94 -8.28
N PHE A 238 -9.04 1.50 -8.64
CA PHE A 238 -7.80 2.15 -8.17
C PHE A 238 -7.69 3.61 -8.63
N ASN A 239 -8.13 3.93 -9.85
CA ASN A 239 -8.21 5.31 -10.33
C ASN A 239 -9.18 6.17 -9.50
N GLY A 240 -10.14 5.54 -8.82
CA GLY A 240 -11.03 6.19 -7.86
C GLY A 240 -10.31 6.86 -6.68
N LEU A 241 -9.09 6.43 -6.32
CA LEU A 241 -8.28 7.11 -5.31
C LEU A 241 -7.81 8.49 -5.79
N ALA A 242 -7.33 8.58 -7.02
CA ALA A 242 -6.89 9.84 -7.62
C ALA A 242 -8.09 10.78 -7.89
N GLU A 243 -9.23 10.23 -8.29
CA GLU A 243 -10.50 10.97 -8.40
C GLU A 243 -10.91 11.54 -7.03
N ALA A 244 -10.90 10.72 -5.97
CA ALA A 244 -11.25 11.15 -4.62
C ALA A 244 -10.29 12.24 -4.10
N ALA A 245 -9.00 12.12 -4.37
CA ALA A 245 -8.01 13.15 -4.01
C ALA A 245 -8.30 14.47 -4.74
N THR A 246 -8.60 14.43 -6.03
CA THR A 246 -8.97 15.62 -6.82
C THR A 246 -10.20 16.32 -6.25
N LEU A 247 -11.25 15.56 -5.93
CA LEU A 247 -12.46 16.09 -5.31
C LEU A 247 -12.20 16.77 -3.95
N CYS A 248 -11.34 16.17 -3.12
CA CYS A 248 -10.94 16.79 -1.85
C CYS A 248 -10.16 18.09 -2.07
N ARG A 249 -9.29 18.15 -3.08
CA ARG A 249 -8.54 19.37 -3.42
C ARG A 249 -9.47 20.49 -3.88
N GLU A 250 -10.43 20.19 -4.74
CA GLU A 250 -11.41 21.17 -5.21
C GLU A 250 -12.25 21.73 -4.05
N LEU A 251 -12.70 20.86 -3.14
CA LEU A 251 -13.41 21.29 -1.94
C LEU A 251 -12.52 22.14 -1.02
N LEU A 252 -11.26 21.74 -0.84
CA LEU A 252 -10.29 22.50 -0.03
C LEU A 252 -10.10 23.92 -0.57
N MET A 253 -9.98 24.08 -1.89
CA MET A 253 -9.89 25.42 -2.52
C MET A 253 -11.10 26.29 -2.22
N LYS A 254 -12.32 25.73 -2.22
CA LYS A 254 -13.54 26.48 -1.85
C LYS A 254 -13.51 26.89 -0.38
N LEU A 255 -13.14 25.97 0.52
CA LEU A 255 -13.04 26.24 1.95
C LEU A 255 -11.95 27.27 2.28
N ASP A 256 -10.81 27.25 1.58
CA ASP A 256 -9.74 28.24 1.72
C ASP A 256 -10.24 29.65 1.36
N VAL A 257 -10.97 29.81 0.26
CA VAL A 257 -11.58 31.09 -0.13
C VAL A 257 -12.58 31.59 0.91
N LEU A 258 -13.45 30.71 1.42
CA LEU A 258 -14.41 31.08 2.48
C LEU A 258 -13.71 31.48 3.79
N ALA A 259 -12.61 30.81 4.15
CA ALA A 259 -11.82 31.14 5.33
C ALA A 259 -11.10 32.50 5.19
N GLU A 260 -10.55 32.81 4.01
CA GLU A 260 -9.87 34.07 3.74
C GLU A 260 -10.81 35.28 3.77
N MET A 261 -12.08 35.09 3.40
CA MET A 261 -13.12 36.11 3.50
C MET A 261 -13.48 36.45 4.97
N ARG A 262 -12.82 35.85 5.97
CA ARG A 262 -13.05 36.05 7.42
C ARG A 262 -14.51 35.90 7.85
N VAL A 263 -15.25 35.08 7.11
CA VAL A 263 -16.68 34.85 7.37
C VAL A 263 -16.86 34.19 8.74
N GLU A 264 -15.90 33.39 9.23
CA GLU A 264 -15.95 32.81 10.59
C GLU A 264 -15.80 33.87 11.70
N ASP A 265 -15.01 34.93 11.54
CA ASP A 265 -14.90 36.00 12.55
C ASP A 265 -16.19 36.84 12.61
N GLN A 266 -16.86 37.02 11.46
CA GLN A 266 -18.15 37.70 11.36
C GLN A 266 -19.32 36.81 11.84
N LEU A 267 -19.32 35.51 11.51
CA LEU A 267 -20.28 34.52 12.00
C LEU A 267 -20.13 34.28 13.49
N ASN A 268 -18.93 34.13 14.04
CA ASN A 268 -18.75 33.90 15.48
C ASN A 268 -19.18 35.13 16.31
N SER A 269 -19.05 36.34 15.75
CA SER A 269 -19.57 37.56 16.39
C SER A 269 -21.09 37.72 16.24
N SER A 270 -21.68 37.24 15.14
CA SER A 270 -23.13 37.20 14.88
C SER A 270 -23.85 36.10 15.68
N ILE A 271 -23.28 34.89 15.73
CA ILE A 271 -23.78 33.70 16.43
C ILE A 271 -23.61 33.84 17.96
N ALA A 272 -22.55 34.47 18.46
CA ALA A 272 -22.45 34.81 19.88
C ALA A 272 -23.59 35.73 20.36
N GLY A 273 -24.25 36.44 19.44
CA GLY A 273 -25.48 37.20 19.68
C GLY A 273 -26.78 36.40 19.52
N SER A 274 -26.75 35.19 18.94
CA SER A 274 -27.95 34.47 18.48
C SER A 274 -28.09 33.03 19.04
N MET A 275 -27.03 32.39 19.52
CA MET A 275 -27.10 31.02 20.06
C MET A 275 -27.42 30.95 21.56
N VAL A 276 -28.65 31.32 21.90
CA VAL A 276 -29.45 30.60 22.91
C VAL A 276 -30.53 29.89 22.10
N LEU A 277 -30.57 28.56 22.14
CA LEU A 277 -31.50 27.62 21.47
C LEU A 277 -30.87 26.84 20.30
N THR A 278 -30.22 25.72 20.61
CA THR A 278 -30.78 24.35 20.40
C THR A 278 -29.71 23.33 20.79
N SER A 279 -29.76 22.92 22.06
CA SER A 279 -29.20 21.65 22.53
C SER A 279 -30.30 20.60 22.47
N LEU A 280 -29.95 19.36 22.09
CA LEU A 280 -30.69 18.08 22.04
C LEU A 280 -30.46 17.43 20.66
N GLN A 281 -29.93 16.22 20.45
CA GLN A 281 -29.74 15.02 21.29
C GLN A 281 -28.50 14.26 20.81
N SER A 282 -27.68 13.81 21.74
CA SER A 282 -26.61 12.83 21.50
C SER A 282 -27.20 11.43 21.44
N THR A 283 -26.99 10.72 20.33
CA THR A 283 -27.08 9.26 20.28
C THR A 283 -25.67 8.70 20.34
N GLU A 284 -25.41 7.92 21.38
CA GLU A 284 -24.22 7.09 21.55
C GLU A 284 -24.07 6.16 20.35
N VAL A 285 -22.93 6.25 19.66
CA VAL A 285 -22.46 5.22 18.72
C VAL A 285 -21.27 4.55 19.39
N GLU A 286 -21.46 3.31 19.82
CA GLU A 286 -20.38 2.42 20.24
C GLU A 286 -19.39 2.27 19.08
N ASN A 287 -18.21 2.87 19.23
CA ASN A 287 -17.08 2.63 18.34
C ASN A 287 -16.50 1.24 18.66
N ALA A 288 -16.74 0.28 17.76
CA ALA A 288 -15.93 -0.93 17.71
C ALA A 288 -14.51 -0.55 17.25
N GLU A 289 -13.58 -0.63 18.19
CA GLU A 289 -12.15 -0.43 17.99
C GLU A 289 -11.60 -1.53 17.06
N ILE A 290 -11.40 -1.22 15.78
CA ILE A 290 -10.64 -2.09 14.87
C ILE A 290 -9.17 -1.75 15.06
N VAL A 291 -8.53 -2.39 16.05
CA VAL A 291 -7.08 -2.48 16.14
C VAL A 291 -6.63 -3.65 15.25
N PRO A 292 -5.91 -3.43 14.14
CA PRO A 292 -5.17 -4.51 13.50
C PRO A 292 -3.97 -4.81 14.40
N GLN A 293 -3.99 -5.95 15.11
CA GLN A 293 -2.92 -6.37 16.01
C GLN A 293 -1.59 -6.75 15.31
N ASP A 294 -1.44 -6.56 14.00
CA ASP A 294 -0.27 -7.01 13.25
C ASP A 294 0.50 -5.91 12.51
N LEU A 295 0.39 -4.64 12.93
CA LEU A 295 1.26 -3.55 12.48
C LEU A 295 1.86 -2.81 13.68
N VAL A 296 2.73 -3.50 14.42
CA VAL A 296 3.75 -2.82 15.23
C VAL A 296 4.80 -2.27 14.26
N LEU A 297 4.48 -1.17 13.59
CA LEU A 297 5.52 -0.27 13.12
C LEU A 297 6.01 0.45 14.37
N ALA A 298 7.16 0.01 14.88
CA ALA A 298 7.82 0.67 15.99
C ALA A 298 7.97 2.16 15.67
N ASP A 299 7.26 3.00 16.40
CA ASP A 299 7.62 4.38 16.62
C ASP A 299 9.00 4.40 17.27
N ASN A 300 10.04 4.59 16.46
CA ASN A 300 11.38 4.95 16.90
C ASN A 300 12.00 5.86 15.84
N PHE A 301 11.42 7.06 15.71
CA PHE A 301 12.15 8.21 15.20
C PHE A 301 12.68 9.00 16.40
N ASP A 302 13.87 8.64 16.87
CA ASP A 302 14.74 9.56 17.60
C ASP A 302 16.11 9.56 16.94
N LEU A 303 16.31 10.58 16.10
CA LEU A 303 17.60 10.99 15.59
C LEU A 303 18.30 11.80 16.69
N MET A 304 19.25 11.19 17.42
CA MET A 304 20.42 11.89 17.97
C MET A 304 21.63 10.95 18.09
N ILE A 305 22.66 11.24 17.29
CA ILE A 305 24.09 10.92 17.48
C ILE A 305 24.77 12.30 17.43
N PRO A 306 25.78 12.68 18.25
CA PRO A 306 26.99 11.92 18.66
C PRO A 306 27.31 12.08 20.18
N ALA A 307 28.38 11.59 20.81
CA ALA A 307 29.73 11.16 20.41
C ALA A 307 30.33 10.24 21.50
N ASP A 308 31.36 9.49 21.11
CA ASP A 308 32.55 9.04 21.86
C ASP A 308 32.44 8.72 23.36
N GLN A 309 32.72 7.46 23.70
CA GLN A 309 33.72 7.17 24.73
C GLN A 309 34.34 5.78 24.51
N GLU A 310 35.65 5.78 24.27
CA GLU A 310 36.55 4.66 24.48
C GLU A 310 36.46 4.19 25.94
N GLU A 311 36.52 2.89 26.20
CA GLU A 311 37.66 2.25 26.88
C GLU A 311 37.39 0.77 27.20
N THR A 312 38.24 -0.07 26.60
CA THR A 312 38.94 -1.23 27.20
C THR A 312 38.16 -2.37 27.90
N GLY A 313 38.47 -3.61 27.53
CA GLY A 313 38.16 -4.75 28.40
C GLY A 313 38.27 -6.16 27.81
N ALA A 314 39.44 -6.51 27.28
CA ALA A 314 40.11 -7.82 27.27
C ALA A 314 39.35 -9.18 27.39
N GLN A 315 39.86 -10.14 26.59
CA GLN A 315 39.99 -11.60 26.81
C GLN A 315 38.95 -12.58 26.22
N SER A 316 39.28 -13.11 25.03
CA SER A 316 39.14 -14.54 24.64
C SER A 316 40.23 -15.39 25.36
N PRO A 317 40.31 -16.75 25.31
CA PRO A 317 39.71 -17.68 24.33
C PRO A 317 39.35 -19.12 24.85
N SER A 318 39.16 -20.05 23.89
CA SER A 318 39.23 -21.53 23.96
C SER A 318 37.95 -22.28 24.36
N LEU A 319 37.59 -23.44 23.78
CA LEU A 319 38.34 -24.50 23.09
C LEU A 319 37.39 -25.33 22.18
N MET A 320 38.00 -25.99 21.19
CA MET A 320 37.43 -26.78 20.09
C MET A 320 36.78 -28.15 20.50
N PRO A 321 36.19 -28.91 19.54
CA PRO A 321 35.26 -30.06 19.71
C PRO A 321 36.05 -31.40 19.77
N PRO A 322 35.53 -32.67 19.61
CA PRO A 322 34.66 -33.20 18.52
C PRO A 322 33.67 -34.32 18.95
N ARG A 323 32.87 -34.86 18.02
CA ARG A 323 32.82 -36.32 17.73
C ARG A 323 31.91 -36.68 16.55
N GLU A 324 32.49 -37.46 15.66
CA GLU A 324 31.91 -38.19 14.55
C GLU A 324 31.08 -39.39 15.00
N ALA A 325 30.23 -39.89 14.09
CA ALA A 325 29.88 -41.29 13.79
C ALA A 325 28.38 -41.35 13.39
N SER A 326 27.97 -41.47 12.12
CA SER A 326 28.15 -42.56 11.14
C SER A 326 26.85 -43.36 10.98
N PHE A 327 26.48 -43.64 9.72
CA PHE A 327 25.72 -44.81 9.24
C PHE A 327 24.21 -44.92 9.56
N PHE A 328 23.39 -44.86 8.51
CA PHE A 328 22.73 -46.05 7.94
C PHE A 328 22.26 -45.76 6.50
N ASP A 329 22.86 -46.50 5.57
CA ASP A 329 22.25 -46.87 4.29
C ASP A 329 20.96 -47.65 4.54
N HIS A 330 19.94 -47.46 3.70
CA HIS A 330 19.15 -48.53 3.08
C HIS A 330 17.97 -47.92 2.31
N ALA A 331 18.10 -47.91 0.98
CA ALA A 331 16.95 -48.05 0.09
C ALA A 331 16.37 -49.47 0.27
N PRO A 332 15.08 -49.65 -0.02
CA PRO A 332 14.80 -50.45 -1.22
C PRO A 332 13.68 -49.89 -2.10
N THR A 333 13.92 -50.05 -3.39
CA THR A 333 13.00 -50.05 -4.53
C THR A 333 12.06 -51.26 -4.51
N SER A 334 10.78 -51.05 -4.80
CA SER A 334 9.85 -51.96 -5.51
C SER A 334 8.48 -51.26 -5.54
N GLU A 335 7.99 -50.84 -6.70
CA GLU A 335 7.20 -51.58 -7.69
C GLU A 335 5.69 -51.62 -7.40
N GLN A 336 4.91 -51.47 -8.47
CA GLN A 336 3.48 -51.76 -8.64
C GLN A 336 2.48 -50.71 -8.08
N SER A 337 1.41 -50.29 -8.75
CA SER A 337 0.77 -50.63 -10.03
C SER A 337 -0.36 -49.61 -10.25
N LEU A 338 -0.69 -49.29 -11.51
CA LEU A 338 -2.04 -49.33 -12.09
C LEU A 338 -2.18 -48.41 -13.30
N ALA A 339 -2.22 -49.04 -14.47
CA ALA A 339 -2.92 -48.55 -15.63
C ALA A 339 -4.42 -48.85 -15.45
N VAL A 340 -5.30 -47.85 -15.62
CA VAL A 340 -6.67 -48.06 -16.13
C VAL A 340 -7.11 -46.83 -16.93
N VAL A 341 -7.23 -47.08 -18.23
CA VAL A 341 -8.12 -46.51 -19.27
C VAL A 341 -9.36 -45.74 -18.78
N ALA A 342 -9.62 -44.57 -19.38
CA ALA A 342 -10.97 -44.18 -19.84
C ALA A 342 -10.88 -42.97 -20.79
N GLU A 343 -11.03 -43.26 -22.09
CA GLU A 343 -11.67 -42.35 -23.05
C GLU A 343 -13.08 -41.99 -22.56
N TYR A 344 -13.52 -40.76 -22.80
CA TYR A 344 -14.86 -40.40 -23.34
C TYR A 344 -15.02 -38.87 -23.29
N GLY A 345 -15.30 -38.27 -24.45
CA GLY A 345 -15.71 -36.86 -24.60
C GLY A 345 -15.08 -36.17 -25.78
#